data_AF-A0A7D8YHR4-F1
#
_entry.id   AF-A0A7D8YHR4-F1
#
_cell.length_a   1.000
_cell.length_b   1.000
_cell.length_c   1.000
_cell.angle_alpha   90.00
_cell.angle_beta   90.00
_cell.angle_gamma   90.00
#
_symmetry.space_group_name_H-M   'P 1'
#
loop_
_entity.id
_entity.type
_entity.pdbx_description
1 polymer ?
#
loop_
_entity_poly.entity_id
_entity_poly.type
_entity_poly.pdbx_seq_one_letter_code
_entity_poly.pdbx_strand_id
1 'polypeptide(L)'
;TLELPPKIITPFLVMILCSFLTRPVRREVLDRYYAKMKTPVDPDHEIDQRNLEAAYANPEALEYRKIFPGSNFEFQRPTTADWVGFIVCFGICFLIILLAMVVARIGA
;
A
#
# COMPACT_ATOMS: atom_id res chain seq x y z
N THR A 1 28.19 8.96 -10.74
CA THR A 1 27.24 8.65 -9.64
C THR A 1 25.85 9.28 -9.82
N LEU A 2 25.63 10.19 -10.79
CA LEU A 2 24.32 10.82 -11.09
C LEU A 2 23.50 10.16 -12.23
N GLU A 3 23.97 9.06 -12.82
CA GLU A 3 23.26 8.44 -13.95
C GLU A 3 22.08 7.53 -13.54
N LEU A 4 22.10 7.04 -12.29
CA LEU A 4 21.10 6.09 -11.81
C LEU A 4 19.70 6.70 -11.62
N PRO A 5 19.55 7.91 -11.02
CA PRO A 5 18.22 8.48 -10.80
C PRO A 5 17.42 8.70 -12.08
N PRO A 6 17.98 9.27 -13.17
CA PRO A 6 17.25 9.38 -14.45
C PRO A 6 16.84 8.02 -15.01
N LYS A 7 17.75 7.03 -15.01
CA LYS A 7 17.45 5.68 -15.52
C LYS A 7 16.29 4.99 -14.78
N ILE A 8 16.14 5.26 -13.49
CA ILE A 8 15.06 4.70 -12.66
C ILE A 8 13.77 5.51 -12.82
N ILE A 9 13.83 6.84 -12.82
CA ILE A 9 12.65 7.71 -12.77
C ILE A 9 11.99 7.86 -14.16
N THR A 10 12.78 7.93 -15.23
CA THR A 10 12.28 8.10 -16.60
C THR A 10 11.19 7.11 -17.01
N PRO A 11 11.29 5.78 -16.79
CA PRO A 11 10.22 4.86 -17.18
C PRO A 11 8.89 5.16 -16.47
N PHE A 12 8.92 5.51 -15.18
CA PHE A 12 7.70 5.86 -14.45
C PHE A 12 7.09 7.17 -14.95
N LEU A 13 7.90 8.18 -15.25
CA LEU A 13 7.42 9.44 -15.82
C LEU A 13 6.75 9.22 -17.17
N VAL A 14 7.37 8.45 -18.07
CA VAL A 14 6.78 8.10 -19.36
C VAL A 14 5.43 7.40 -19.16
N MET A 15 5.37 6.43 -18.24
CA MET A 15 4.14 5.70 -17.95
C MET A 15 3.03 6.60 -17.39
N ILE A 16 3.36 7.54 -16.50
CA ILE A 16 2.42 8.53 -15.95
C ILE A 16 1.90 9.44 -17.06
N LEU A 17 2.78 9.98 -17.91
CA LEU A 17 2.38 10.84 -19.03
C LEU A 17 1.49 10.09 -20.03
N CYS A 18 1.85 8.86 -20.39
CA CYS A 18 1.01 8.01 -21.24
C CYS A 18 -0.35 7.72 -20.59
N SER A 19 -0.40 7.47 -19.27
CA SER A 19 -1.65 7.24 -18.54
C SER A 19 -2.63 8.41 -18.68
N PHE A 20 -2.15 9.65 -18.59
CA PHE A 20 -2.99 10.85 -18.80
C PHE A 20 -3.53 10.99 -20.23
N LEU A 21 -2.85 10.41 -21.22
CA LEU A 21 -3.28 10.41 -22.62
C LEU A 21 -4.26 9.27 -22.94
N THR A 22 -4.27 8.20 -22.14
CA THR A 22 -5.16 7.05 -22.34
C THR A 22 -6.54 7.25 -21.71
N ARG A 23 -7.55 6.54 -22.25
CA ARG A 23 -8.91 6.61 -21.74
C ARG A 23 -8.99 5.96 -20.34
N PRO A 24 -9.61 6.62 -19.34
CA PRO A 24 -9.77 6.04 -18.02
C PRO A 24 -10.71 4.82 -18.07
N VAL A 25 -10.48 3.88 -17.15
CA VAL A 25 -11.37 2.74 -16.90
C VAL A 25 -12.72 3.26 -16.37
N ARG A 26 -13.80 2.53 -16.66
CA ARG A 26 -15.15 2.83 -16.18
C ARG A 26 -15.20 2.89 -14.65
N ARG A 27 -15.83 3.93 -14.09
CA ARG A 27 -15.87 4.18 -12.65
C ARG A 27 -16.53 3.05 -11.88
N GLU A 28 -17.61 2.49 -12.40
CA GLU A 28 -18.37 1.43 -11.74
C GLU A 28 -17.51 0.17 -11.51
N VAL A 29 -16.59 -0.10 -12.43
CA VAL A 29 -15.64 -1.22 -12.31
C VAL A 29 -14.56 -0.90 -11.28
N LEU A 30 -14.04 0.34 -11.29
CA LEU A 30 -13.03 0.79 -10.33
C LEU A 30 -13.58 0.85 -8.91
N ASP A 31 -14.78 1.38 -8.71
CA ASP A 31 -15.41 1.52 -7.39
C ASP A 31 -15.63 0.14 -6.76
N ARG A 32 -16.13 -0.82 -7.53
CA ARG A 32 -16.27 -2.21 -7.07
C ARG A 32 -14.91 -2.83 -6.75
N TYR A 33 -13.92 -2.64 -7.61
CA TYR A 33 -12.57 -3.17 -7.41
C TYR A 33 -11.93 -2.60 -6.14
N TYR A 34 -11.94 -1.28 -5.97
CA TYR A 34 -11.35 -0.61 -4.81
C TYR A 34 -12.14 -0.85 -3.53
N ALA A 35 -13.46 -0.96 -3.59
CA ALA A 35 -14.27 -1.37 -2.45
C ALA A 35 -13.81 -2.75 -1.94
N LYS A 36 -13.66 -3.73 -2.84
CA LYS A 36 -13.15 -5.06 -2.48
C LYS A 36 -11.73 -5.02 -1.91
N MET A 37 -10.84 -4.21 -2.47
CA MET A 37 -9.46 -4.08 -1.99
C MET A 37 -9.32 -3.36 -0.65
N LYS A 38 -10.30 -2.52 -0.28
CA LYS A 38 -10.31 -1.75 0.97
C LYS A 38 -11.04 -2.46 2.11
N THR A 39 -11.90 -3.42 1.80
CA THR A 39 -12.61 -4.23 2.81
C THR A 39 -11.67 -5.32 3.34
N PRO A 40 -11.38 -5.36 4.65
CA PRO A 40 -10.64 -6.45 5.25
C PRO A 40 -11.40 -7.77 5.13
N VAL A 41 -10.67 -8.85 4.85
CA VAL A 41 -11.26 -10.19 4.79
C VAL A 41 -11.61 -10.66 6.19
N ASP A 42 -12.85 -11.09 6.39
CA ASP A 42 -13.28 -11.74 7.62
C ASP A 42 -13.08 -13.27 7.53
N PRO A 43 -12.62 -13.95 8.60
CA PRO A 43 -12.54 -15.41 8.62
C PRO A 43 -13.90 -16.11 8.44
N ASP A 44 -14.99 -15.47 8.86
CA ASP A 44 -16.34 -15.97 8.66
C ASP A 44 -16.88 -15.51 7.29
N HIS A 45 -17.22 -16.48 6.44
CA HIS A 45 -17.73 -16.24 5.09
C HIS A 45 -19.01 -15.41 5.04
N GLU A 46 -19.93 -15.60 5.98
CA GLU A 46 -21.21 -14.87 6.01
C GLU A 46 -20.98 -13.40 6.38
N ILE A 47 -20.04 -13.15 7.31
CA ILE A 47 -19.67 -11.80 7.73
C ILE A 47 -18.90 -11.09 6.63
N ASP A 48 -17.96 -11.78 5.97
CA ASP A 48 -17.18 -11.24 4.85
C ASP A 48 -18.09 -10.78 3.69
N GLN A 49 -19.07 -11.61 3.31
CA GLN A 49 -20.04 -11.24 2.27
C GLN A 49 -20.83 -9.99 2.65
N ARG A 50 -21.34 -9.91 3.88
CA ARG A 50 -22.08 -8.73 4.35
C ARG A 50 -21.22 -7.47 4.33
N ASN A 51 -19.96 -7.57 4.75
CA ASN A 51 -19.01 -6.46 4.73
C ASN A 51 -18.73 -5.99 3.29
N LEU A 52 -18.59 -6.92 2.35
CA LEU A 52 -18.40 -6.60 0.93
C LEU A 52 -19.65 -5.98 0.31
N GLU A 53 -20.84 -6.49 0.60
CA GLU A 53 -22.10 -5.92 0.13
C GLU A 53 -22.30 -4.49 0.65
N ALA A 54 -22.04 -4.26 1.94
CA ALA A 54 -22.05 -2.92 2.53
C ALA A 54 -21.04 -1.98 1.85
N ALA A 55 -19.83 -2.47 1.56
CA ALA A 55 -18.80 -1.72 0.86
C ALA A 55 -19.18 -1.38 -0.60
N TYR A 56 -19.84 -2.30 -1.30
CA TYR A 56 -20.34 -2.05 -2.66
C TYR A 56 -21.53 -1.10 -2.71
N ALA A 57 -22.38 -1.10 -1.67
CA ALA A 57 -23.52 -0.20 -1.58
C ALA A 57 -23.10 1.26 -1.38
N ASN A 58 -21.95 1.52 -0.74
CA ASN A 58 -21.42 2.87 -0.57
C ASN A 58 -19.88 2.91 -0.67
N PRO A 59 -19.31 2.88 -1.90
CA PRO A 59 -17.85 2.92 -2.10
C PRO A 59 -17.20 4.21 -1.59
N GLU A 60 -17.92 5.33 -1.62
CA GLU A 60 -17.43 6.63 -1.15
C GLU A 60 -17.15 6.64 0.36
N ALA A 61 -17.87 5.82 1.13
CA ALA A 61 -17.61 5.63 2.55
C ALA A 61 -16.22 5.05 2.84
N LEU A 62 -15.47 4.57 1.84
CA LEU A 62 -14.12 4.05 1.99
C LEU A 62 -13.03 5.07 1.63
N GLU A 63 -13.40 6.29 1.20
CA GLU A 63 -12.45 7.36 0.87
C GLU A 63 -11.58 7.77 2.06
N TYR A 64 -12.08 7.65 3.30
CA TYR A 64 -11.30 7.98 4.51
C TYR A 64 -10.04 7.13 4.67
N ARG A 65 -9.99 5.95 4.03
CA ARG A 65 -8.82 5.08 4.01
C ARG A 65 -7.71 5.63 3.13
N LYS A 66 -7.98 6.57 2.22
CA LYS A 66 -6.95 7.19 1.37
C LYS A 66 -6.15 8.24 2.13
N ILE A 67 -4.88 8.38 1.79
CA ILE A 67 -4.05 9.50 2.23
C ILE A 67 -4.59 10.82 1.66
N PHE A 68 -5.02 10.80 0.39
CA PHE A 68 -5.56 11.95 -0.35
C PHE A 68 -7.03 11.71 -0.78
N PRO A 69 -8.02 11.95 0.11
CA PRO A 69 -9.43 11.79 -0.20
C PRO A 69 -9.87 12.65 -1.39
N GLY A 70 -10.76 12.13 -2.24
CA GLY A 70 -11.28 12.86 -3.41
C GLY A 70 -10.29 12.96 -4.59
N SER A 71 -9.15 12.28 -4.50
CA SER A 71 -8.19 12.16 -5.61
C SER A 71 -8.25 10.77 -6.26
N ASN A 72 -7.76 10.68 -7.49
CA ASN A 72 -7.56 9.40 -8.18
C ASN A 72 -6.37 8.59 -7.62
N PHE A 73 -5.65 9.13 -6.63
CA PHE A 73 -4.55 8.43 -5.98
C PHE A 73 -5.08 7.50 -4.89
N GLU A 74 -5.00 6.20 -5.15
CA GLU A 74 -5.47 5.14 -4.26
C GLU A 74 -4.44 4.74 -3.20
N PHE A 75 -3.60 5.69 -2.75
CA PHE A 75 -2.65 5.46 -1.67
C PHE A 75 -3.39 5.30 -0.35
N GLN A 76 -3.32 4.10 0.23
CA GLN A 76 -3.98 3.79 1.49
C GLN A 76 -3.16 4.29 2.69
N ARG A 77 -3.88 4.72 3.73
CA ARG A 77 -3.29 5.07 5.03
C ARG A 77 -2.82 3.78 5.71
N PRO A 78 -1.57 3.74 6.20
CA PRO A 78 -1.09 2.61 6.99
C PRO A 78 -2.00 2.35 8.18
N THR A 79 -2.34 1.09 8.39
CA THR A 79 -3.09 0.63 9.54
C THR A 79 -2.18 0.47 10.76
N THR A 80 -2.78 0.26 11.93
CA THR A 80 -2.02 -0.04 13.15
C THR A 80 -1.20 -1.32 13.00
N ALA A 81 -1.72 -2.32 12.29
CA ALA A 81 -1.00 -3.55 11.99
C ALA A 81 0.24 -3.28 11.13
N ASP A 82 0.14 -2.41 10.13
CA ASP A 82 1.28 -2.02 9.30
C ASP A 82 2.37 -1.31 10.11
N TRP A 83 1.97 -0.39 11.00
CA TRP A 83 2.91 0.30 11.89
C TRP A 83 3.62 -0.65 12.86
N VAL A 84 2.87 -1.55 13.51
CA VAL A 84 3.44 -2.54 14.43
C VAL A 84 4.38 -3.47 13.68
N GLY A 85 3.95 -4.00 12.53
CA GLY A 85 4.78 -4.86 11.68
C GLY A 85 6.08 -4.19 11.26
N PHE A 86 6.01 -2.92 10.84
CA PHE A 86 7.18 -2.12 10.47
C PHE A 86 8.16 -1.96 11.65
N ILE A 87 7.67 -1.54 12.82
CA ILE A 87 8.52 -1.31 14.00
C ILE A 87 9.18 -2.62 14.46
N VAL A 88 8.43 -3.73 14.48
CA VAL A 88 8.97 -5.04 14.86
C VAL A 88 10.04 -5.49 13.87
N CYS A 89 9.76 -5.42 12.57
CA CYS A 89 10.74 -5.80 11.54
C CYS A 89 11.99 -4.93 11.61
N PHE A 90 11.82 -3.61 11.74
CA PHE A 90 12.92 -2.66 11.90
C PHE A 90 13.78 -2.96 13.13
N GLY A 91 13.15 -3.24 14.28
CA GLY A 91 13.84 -3.63 15.51
C GLY A 91 14.66 -4.91 15.36
N ILE A 92 14.11 -5.92 14.67
CA ILE A 92 14.82 -7.18 14.39
C ILE A 92 16.05 -6.94 13.50
N CYS A 93 15.95 -6.11 12.46
CA CYS A 93 17.09 -5.75 11.63
C CYS A 93 18.23 -5.12 12.46
N PHE A 94 17.90 -4.18 13.35
CA PHE A 94 18.90 -3.58 14.24
C PHE A 94 19.49 -4.59 15.22
N LEU A 95 18.69 -5.50 15.77
CA LEU A 95 19.16 -6.54 16.66
C LEU A 95 20.22 -7.43 15.97
N ILE A 96 19.98 -7.83 14.72
CA ILE A 96 20.92 -8.64 13.94
C ILE A 96 22.22 -7.87 13.70
N ILE A 97 22.13 -6.58 13.31
CA ILE A 97 23.32 -5.74 13.08
C ILE A 97 24.13 -5.58 14.38
N LEU A 98 23.47 -5.35 15.51
CA LEU A 98 24.12 -5.22 16.82
C LEU A 98 24.80 -6.53 17.24
N LEU A 99 24.12 -7.67 17.09
CA LEU A 99 24.71 -8.99 17.36
C LEU A 99 25.94 -9.25 16.49
N ALA A 100 25.84 -8.96 15.18
CA ALA A 100 26.97 -9.10 14.27
C ALA A 100 28.17 -8.23 14.68
N MET A 101 27.92 -6.98 15.09
CA MET A 101 28.97 -6.10 15.60
C MET A 101 29.59 -6.59 16.92
N VAL A 102 28.79 -7.14 17.84
CA VAL A 102 29.29 -7.72 19.09
C VAL A 102 30.17 -8.93 18.79
N VAL A 103 29.72 -9.86 17.95
CA VAL A 103 30.51 -11.04 17.54
C VAL A 103 31.81 -10.62 16.86
N ALA A 104 31.77 -9.63 15.96
CA ALA A 104 32.96 -9.11 15.28
C ALA A 104 33.99 -8.52 16.25
N ARG A 105 33.56 -7.98 17.40
CA ARG A 105 34.46 -7.44 18.44
C ARG A 105 35.04 -8.50 19.37
N ILE A 106 34.47 -9.70 19.46
CA ILE A 106 34.99 -10.76 20.34
C ILE A 106 36.30 -11.37 19.79
N GLY A 107 36.58 -11.22 18.49
CA GLY A 107 37.81 -11.69 17.84
C GLY A 107 38.82 -10.59 17.49
N ALA A 108 38.58 -9.34 17.92
CA ALA A 108 39.49 -8.20 17.74
C ALA A 108 40.14 -7.85 19.09
#